data_AF-A0A8I1FYD0-F1
#
_entry.id   AF-A0A8I1FYD0-F1
#
_cell.length_a   1.000
_cell.length_b   1.000
_cell.length_c   1.000
_cell.angle_alpha   90.00
_cell.angle_beta   90.00
_cell.angle_gamma   90.00
#
_symmetry.space_group_name_H-M   'P 1'
#
loop_
_entity.id
_entity.type
_entity.pdbx_description
1 polymer ?
#
loop_
_entity_poly.entity_id
_entity_poly.type
_entity_poly.pdbx_seq_one_letter_code
_entity_poly.pdbx_strand_id
1 'polypeptide(L)'
;MMRSIVLLLLIITVSGCATTSNTEQIVNRGEPFDFLKSDAPECIYQSAYPDVLARVPVDKQCLTKKYPKCISDFGYDINWSCVFNSAKSNQVAQEKTKQEAAAEYRRQVLDKYQKYLDSPEGKAEESAMQAQQKELKQQQANEQKAQEAYNKKLINSCNYFLSDILNKKNLKLKEISILNAVETMPNVVMCTFQVTNPGVYVDLPKILTITGNTQNGAYEY
;
A
#
# COMPACT_ATOMS: atom_id res chain seq x y z
N MET A 1 -1.01 97.99 -45.29
CA MET A 1 -1.28 97.92 -43.84
C MET A 1 -0.29 96.91 -43.26
N MET A 2 0.77 97.36 -42.57
CA MET A 2 0.89 97.38 -41.10
C MET A 2 0.64 96.00 -40.48
N ARG A 3 1.45 95.43 -39.59
CA ARG A 3 2.65 95.87 -38.86
C ARG A 3 3.27 94.62 -38.23
N SER A 4 4.55 94.75 -37.90
CA SER A 4 5.40 93.76 -37.25
C SER A 4 5.40 93.95 -35.72
N ILE A 5 5.73 92.87 -34.98
CA ILE A 5 6.48 92.79 -33.70
C ILE A 5 5.74 92.50 -32.36
N VAL A 6 6.36 91.55 -31.63
CA VAL A 6 6.40 91.19 -30.17
C VAL A 6 5.39 90.11 -29.69
N LEU A 7 5.64 89.16 -28.77
CA LEU A 7 6.74 88.31 -28.24
C LEU A 7 6.15 87.67 -26.95
N LEU A 8 6.62 86.47 -26.54
CA LEU A 8 6.31 85.71 -25.30
C LEU A 8 4.92 85.01 -25.26
N LEU A 9 4.74 83.78 -24.75
CA LEU A 9 5.47 83.07 -23.71
C LEU A 9 5.36 81.53 -23.86
N LEU A 10 6.43 80.89 -23.40
CA LEU A 10 6.76 79.47 -23.32
C LEU A 10 5.91 78.73 -22.27
N ILE A 11 5.23 77.62 -22.60
CA ILE A 11 4.98 76.52 -21.65
C ILE A 11 5.16 75.18 -22.36
N ILE A 12 6.25 74.51 -22.00
CA ILE A 12 6.55 73.11 -22.28
C ILE A 12 5.76 72.29 -21.25
N THR A 13 4.87 71.40 -21.67
CA THR A 13 4.41 70.29 -20.83
C THR A 13 5.03 69.00 -21.35
N VAL A 14 6.19 68.67 -20.77
CA VAL A 14 6.67 67.29 -20.69
C VAL A 14 5.94 66.66 -19.52
N SER A 15 5.01 65.75 -19.80
CA SER A 15 4.59 64.71 -18.87
C SER A 15 4.68 63.42 -19.67
N GLY A 16 5.81 62.72 -19.65
CA GLY A 16 6.36 62.12 -18.45
C GLY A 16 5.83 60.70 -18.38
N CYS A 17 6.37 59.82 -19.26
CA CYS A 17 6.22 58.39 -19.12
C CYS A 17 6.86 57.98 -17.78
N ALA A 18 6.07 57.91 -16.72
CA ALA A 18 6.42 57.15 -15.54
C ALA A 18 6.11 55.68 -15.82
N THR A 19 6.99 55.02 -16.57
CA THR A 19 7.13 53.57 -16.51
C THR A 19 7.40 53.21 -15.06
N THR A 20 6.39 52.71 -14.35
CA THR A 20 6.59 51.97 -13.10
C THR A 20 7.34 50.69 -13.47
N SER A 21 8.67 50.79 -13.49
CA SER A 21 9.58 49.67 -13.50
C SER A 21 9.25 48.78 -12.31
N ASN A 22 8.58 47.65 -12.56
CA ASN A 22 8.59 46.52 -11.63
C ASN A 22 10.04 46.06 -11.53
N THR A 23 10.77 46.58 -10.55
CA THR A 23 12.15 46.22 -10.32
C THR A 23 12.19 44.76 -9.88
N GLU A 24 12.51 43.86 -10.81
CA GLU A 24 12.83 42.47 -10.51
C GLU A 24 14.01 42.44 -9.54
N GLN A 25 13.77 42.01 -8.30
CA GLN A 25 14.84 41.74 -7.36
C GLN A 25 15.22 40.27 -7.42
N ILE A 26 16.50 40.05 -7.66
CA ILE A 26 17.11 38.76 -7.87
C ILE A 26 17.79 38.34 -6.57
N VAL A 27 17.27 37.31 -5.89
CA VAL A 27 17.77 36.87 -4.57
C VAL A 27 18.48 35.51 -4.67
N ASN A 28 19.69 35.38 -4.11
CA ASN A 28 20.50 34.15 -4.17
C ASN A 28 19.96 33.01 -3.28
N ARG A 29 19.91 31.78 -3.78
CA ARG A 29 19.50 30.54 -3.08
C ARG A 29 20.61 30.10 -2.12
N GLY A 30 20.31 30.18 -0.83
CA GLY A 30 20.69 29.16 0.15
C GLY A 30 19.42 28.67 0.84
N GLU A 31 18.76 27.66 0.27
CA GLU A 31 17.53 27.03 0.80
C GLU A 31 16.28 27.86 1.24
N PRO A 32 16.01 29.16 0.96
CA PRO A 32 15.02 29.90 1.75
C PRO A 32 13.83 30.38 0.91
N PHE A 33 13.29 29.62 -0.05
CA PHE A 33 12.14 30.10 -0.86
C PHE A 33 11.06 29.07 -1.15
N ASP A 34 11.23 27.80 -0.77
CA ASP A 34 10.14 26.82 -0.89
C ASP A 34 8.95 27.19 0.00
N PHE A 35 9.19 27.97 1.06
CA PHE A 35 8.12 28.48 1.89
C PHE A 35 7.18 29.43 1.14
N LEU A 36 7.70 30.23 0.19
CA LEU A 36 6.88 31.13 -0.62
C LEU A 36 6.03 30.35 -1.61
N LYS A 37 6.52 29.22 -2.13
CA LYS A 37 5.71 28.36 -3.01
C LYS A 37 4.47 27.81 -2.32
N SER A 38 4.53 27.65 -1.01
CA SER A 38 3.42 27.14 -0.20
C SER A 38 2.53 28.28 0.32
N ASP A 39 3.11 29.39 0.79
CA ASP A 39 2.33 30.45 1.47
C ASP A 39 1.96 31.64 0.57
N ALA A 40 2.73 31.92 -0.48
CA ALA A 40 2.52 33.03 -1.42
C ALA A 40 2.96 32.68 -2.86
N PRO A 41 2.47 31.57 -3.46
CA PRO A 41 2.86 31.15 -4.80
C PRO A 41 2.58 32.21 -5.87
N GLU A 42 1.55 33.02 -5.67
CA GLU A 42 1.16 34.14 -6.53
C GLU A 42 2.23 35.24 -6.61
N CYS A 43 3.13 35.31 -5.63
CA CYS A 43 4.21 36.28 -5.58
C CYS A 43 5.50 35.80 -6.25
N ILE A 44 5.49 34.61 -6.86
CA ILE A 44 6.62 34.05 -7.59
C ILE A 44 6.34 34.21 -9.09
N TYR A 45 7.25 34.87 -9.82
CA TYR A 45 7.14 34.94 -11.27
C TYR A 45 7.49 33.56 -11.86
N GLN A 46 6.51 32.88 -12.47
CA GLN A 46 6.75 31.66 -13.24
C GLN A 46 7.49 32.00 -14.53
N SER A 47 8.82 31.88 -14.56
CA SER A 47 9.58 31.88 -15.81
C SER A 47 10.07 30.46 -16.14
N ALA A 48 9.93 30.09 -17.41
CA ALA A 48 10.04 28.75 -17.97
C ALA A 48 11.50 28.23 -18.12
N TYR A 49 12.36 28.42 -17.11
CA TYR A 49 13.75 27.95 -17.18
C TYR A 49 14.13 27.11 -15.95
N PRO A 50 14.15 25.76 -16.07
CA PRO A 50 14.48 24.88 -14.97
C PRO A 50 15.97 24.84 -14.59
N ASP A 51 16.87 25.47 -15.37
CA ASP A 51 18.30 25.06 -15.38
C ASP A 51 19.36 26.15 -15.17
N VAL A 52 19.05 27.31 -14.58
CA VAL A 52 20.11 28.26 -14.18
C VAL A 52 20.03 28.64 -12.70
N LEU A 53 21.07 28.19 -12.01
CA LEU A 53 21.46 28.39 -10.63
C LEU A 53 20.91 29.66 -9.93
N ALA A 54 20.27 29.37 -8.80
CA ALA A 54 20.26 30.17 -7.58
C ALA A 54 19.36 31.39 -7.44
N ARG A 55 18.46 31.77 -8.35
CA ARG A 55 17.65 32.99 -8.17
C ARG A 55 16.17 32.80 -8.48
N VAL A 56 15.28 33.07 -7.52
CA VAL A 56 13.82 33.05 -7.71
C VAL A 56 13.34 34.49 -7.93
N PRO A 57 12.82 34.85 -9.11
CA PRO A 57 12.21 36.16 -9.32
C PRO A 57 10.90 36.25 -8.55
N VAL A 58 10.74 37.30 -7.75
CA VAL A 58 9.58 37.52 -6.88
C VAL A 58 8.95 38.88 -7.16
N ASP A 59 7.62 38.95 -7.08
CA ASP A 59 6.90 40.22 -7.15
C ASP A 59 6.94 40.93 -5.80
N LYS A 60 7.74 41.99 -5.72
CA LYS A 60 7.86 42.84 -4.53
C LYS A 60 6.54 43.48 -4.12
N GLN A 61 5.68 43.87 -5.08
CA GLN A 61 4.38 44.45 -4.75
C GLN A 61 3.46 43.40 -4.12
N CYS A 62 3.47 42.18 -4.65
CA CYS A 62 2.75 41.05 -4.08
C CYS A 62 3.24 40.72 -2.65
N LEU A 63 4.56 40.64 -2.44
CA LEU A 63 5.14 40.37 -1.12
C LEU A 63 4.86 41.49 -0.12
N THR A 64 4.84 42.75 -0.56
CA THR A 64 4.50 43.91 0.29
C THR A 64 3.04 43.86 0.74
N LYS A 65 2.13 43.38 -0.11
CA LYS A 65 0.71 43.16 0.26
C LYS A 65 0.53 41.97 1.20
N LYS A 66 1.28 40.89 0.98
CA LYS A 66 1.19 39.66 1.77
C LYS A 66 1.87 39.76 3.13
N TYR A 67 3.02 40.44 3.21
CA TYR A 67 3.84 40.61 4.41
C TYR A 67 4.15 42.09 4.71
N PRO A 68 3.13 42.95 4.91
CA PRO A 68 3.33 44.40 5.06
C PRO A 68 4.21 44.76 6.28
N LYS A 69 4.20 43.91 7.32
CA LYS A 69 5.02 44.08 8.53
C LYS A 69 6.51 43.80 8.33
N CYS A 70 6.89 43.23 7.20
CA CYS A 70 8.26 42.86 6.90
C CYS A 70 8.95 43.86 5.96
N ILE A 71 8.30 44.99 5.66
CA ILE A 71 8.83 46.05 4.81
C ILE A 71 9.43 47.15 5.68
N SER A 72 10.58 47.69 5.29
CA SER A 72 11.17 48.84 5.99
C SER A 72 10.27 50.07 5.90
N ASP A 73 10.37 50.99 6.87
CA ASP A 73 9.51 52.20 6.93
C ASP A 73 9.62 53.10 5.69
N PHE A 74 10.70 52.96 4.92
CA PHE A 74 10.93 53.66 3.66
C PHE A 74 10.38 52.92 2.42
N GLY A 75 9.83 51.71 2.55
CA GLY A 75 9.21 50.95 1.45
C GLY A 75 10.18 50.32 0.44
N TYR A 76 11.49 50.54 0.61
CA TYR A 76 12.50 50.12 -0.36
C TYR A 76 13.06 48.72 -0.09
N ASP A 77 13.00 48.21 1.14
CA ASP A 77 13.63 46.93 1.51
C ASP A 77 12.65 45.94 2.15
N ILE A 78 12.78 44.67 1.77
CA ILE A 78 12.06 43.54 2.36
C ILE A 78 12.99 42.85 3.37
N ASN A 79 12.56 42.71 4.62
CA ASN A 79 13.20 41.86 5.60
C ASN A 79 12.84 40.39 5.33
N TRP A 80 13.70 39.71 4.59
CA TRP A 80 13.52 38.31 4.22
C TRP A 80 13.41 37.34 5.40
N SER A 81 14.09 37.60 6.51
CA SER A 81 13.98 36.79 7.74
C SER A 81 12.59 36.92 8.38
N CYS A 82 11.98 38.11 8.35
CA CYS A 82 10.61 38.34 8.78
C CYS A 82 9.60 37.61 7.89
N VAL A 83 9.80 37.65 6.57
CA VAL A 83 8.96 36.96 5.58
C VAL A 83 9.02 35.44 5.77
N PHE A 84 10.22 34.88 5.94
CA PHE A 84 10.43 33.45 6.23
C PHE A 84 9.69 33.01 7.50
N ASN A 85 9.86 33.73 8.60
CA ASN A 85 9.24 33.36 9.88
C ASN A 85 7.71 33.46 9.84
N SER A 86 7.18 34.48 9.16
CA SER A 86 5.73 34.66 8.99
C SER A 86 5.12 33.54 8.16
N ALA A 87 5.75 33.20 7.02
CA ALA A 87 5.30 32.12 6.16
C ALA A 87 5.38 30.75 6.84
N LYS A 88 6.45 30.49 7.58
CA LYS A 88 6.59 29.26 8.37
C LYS A 88 5.48 29.14 9.43
N SER A 89 5.16 30.24 10.11
CA SER A 89 4.04 30.27 11.08
C SER A 89 2.69 29.98 10.40
N ASN A 90 2.46 30.55 9.22
CA ASN A 90 1.24 30.30 8.45
C ASN A 90 1.14 28.84 7.99
N GLN A 91 2.24 28.24 7.53
CA GLN A 91 2.28 26.82 7.15
C GLN A 91 1.93 25.90 8.32
N VAL A 92 2.51 26.14 9.49
CA VAL A 92 2.18 25.36 10.70
C VAL A 92 0.70 25.50 11.06
N ALA A 93 0.13 26.70 10.94
CA ALA A 93 -1.30 26.92 11.17
C ALA A 93 -2.19 26.20 10.13
N GLN A 94 -1.79 26.23 8.84
CA GLN A 94 -2.49 25.54 7.76
C GLN A 94 -2.42 24.01 7.92
N GLU A 95 -1.25 23.47 8.26
CA GLU A 95 -1.07 22.03 8.53
C GLU A 95 -1.92 21.58 9.70
N LYS A 96 -1.94 22.34 10.80
CA LYS A 96 -2.81 22.07 11.95
C LYS A 96 -4.28 22.05 11.55
N THR A 97 -4.72 23.03 10.76
CA THR A 97 -6.12 23.11 10.27
C THR A 97 -6.47 21.91 9.38
N LYS A 98 -5.56 21.52 8.48
CA LYS A 98 -5.73 20.32 7.63
C LYS A 98 -5.82 19.05 8.46
N GLN A 99 -4.98 18.93 9.50
CA GLN A 99 -4.99 17.79 10.39
C GLN A 99 -6.29 17.70 11.20
N GLU A 100 -6.79 18.83 11.70
CA GLU A 100 -8.07 18.91 12.41
C GLU A 100 -9.25 18.54 11.49
N ALA A 101 -9.28 19.07 10.27
CA ALA A 101 -10.29 18.72 9.27
C ALA A 101 -10.25 17.23 8.87
N ALA A 102 -9.05 16.67 8.71
CA ALA A 102 -8.88 15.24 8.42
C ALA A 102 -9.34 14.36 9.59
N ALA A 103 -9.05 14.78 10.83
CA ALA A 103 -9.52 14.09 12.03
C ALA A 103 -11.04 14.14 12.18
N GLU A 104 -11.66 15.28 11.87
CA GLU A 104 -13.12 15.44 11.88
C GLU A 104 -13.77 14.59 10.79
N TYR A 105 -13.26 14.63 9.56
CA TYR A 105 -13.74 13.77 8.47
C TYR A 105 -13.67 12.29 8.86
N ARG A 106 -12.54 11.85 9.45
CA ARG A 106 -12.40 10.47 9.94
C ARG A 106 -13.44 10.12 11.00
N ARG A 107 -13.75 11.03 11.93
CA ARG A 107 -14.82 10.81 12.94
C ARG A 107 -16.18 10.67 12.28
N GLN A 108 -16.51 11.52 11.30
CA GLN A 108 -17.80 11.45 10.60
C GLN A 108 -17.96 10.14 9.82
N VAL A 109 -16.91 9.66 9.17
CA VAL A 109 -16.93 8.36 8.48
C VAL A 109 -17.15 7.21 9.47
N LEU A 110 -16.46 7.23 10.61
CA LEU A 110 -16.63 6.20 11.64
C LEU A 110 -18.03 6.23 12.26
N ASP A 111 -18.58 7.40 12.56
CA ASP A 111 -19.94 7.54 13.09
C ASP A 111 -20.99 7.03 12.09
N LYS A 112 -20.83 7.35 10.80
CA LYS A 112 -21.72 6.83 9.75
C LYS A 112 -21.64 5.32 9.63
N TYR A 113 -20.44 4.75 9.68
CA TYR A 113 -20.25 3.30 9.65
C TYR A 113 -20.85 2.62 10.88
N GLN A 114 -20.68 3.20 12.07
CA GLN A 114 -21.27 2.67 13.29
C GLN A 114 -22.81 2.69 13.22
N LYS A 115 -23.40 3.79 12.74
CA LYS A 115 -24.86 3.87 12.51
C LYS A 115 -25.36 2.82 11.52
N TYR A 116 -24.56 2.52 10.50
CA TYR A 116 -24.87 1.43 9.57
C TYR A 116 -24.83 0.07 10.30
N LEU A 117 -23.77 -0.23 11.05
CA LEU A 117 -23.68 -1.48 11.82
C LEU A 117 -24.83 -1.64 12.82
N ASP A 118 -25.28 -0.54 13.45
CA ASP A 118 -26.37 -0.57 14.41
C ASP A 118 -27.77 -0.66 13.77
N SER A 119 -27.87 -0.36 12.48
CA SER A 119 -29.10 -0.45 11.69
C SER A 119 -29.59 -1.90 11.55
N PRO A 120 -30.89 -2.12 11.31
CA PRO A 120 -31.41 -3.45 10.99
C PRO A 120 -30.68 -4.10 9.82
N GLU A 121 -30.30 -3.33 8.80
CA GLU A 121 -29.58 -3.79 7.62
C GLU A 121 -28.17 -4.27 7.97
N GLY A 122 -27.40 -3.47 8.70
CA GLY A 122 -26.04 -3.84 9.12
C GLY A 122 -26.01 -5.06 10.03
N LYS A 123 -26.97 -5.17 10.96
CA LYS A 123 -27.11 -6.36 11.82
C LYS A 123 -27.51 -7.61 11.04
N ALA A 124 -28.37 -7.48 10.05
CA ALA A 124 -28.75 -8.59 9.18
C ALA A 124 -27.56 -9.08 8.35
N GLU A 125 -26.76 -8.16 7.80
CA GLU A 125 -25.55 -8.48 7.04
C GLU A 125 -24.48 -9.15 7.93
N GLU A 126 -24.26 -8.63 9.15
CA GLU A 126 -23.34 -9.25 10.10
C GLU A 126 -23.78 -10.67 10.46
N SER A 127 -25.07 -10.86 10.74
CA SER A 127 -25.64 -12.18 11.04
C SER A 127 -25.49 -13.14 9.86
N ALA A 128 -25.73 -12.67 8.63
CA ALA A 128 -25.57 -13.47 7.42
C ALA A 128 -24.10 -13.89 7.21
N MET A 129 -23.15 -12.97 7.39
CA MET A 129 -21.72 -13.28 7.31
C MET A 129 -21.30 -14.29 8.38
N GLN A 130 -21.78 -14.14 9.62
CA GLN A 130 -21.48 -15.10 10.69
C GLN A 130 -22.08 -16.48 10.40
N ALA A 131 -23.30 -16.55 9.85
CA ALA A 131 -23.92 -17.81 9.44
C ALA A 131 -23.12 -18.48 8.32
N GLN A 132 -22.76 -17.74 7.28
CA GLN A 132 -21.94 -18.24 6.18
C GLN A 132 -20.57 -18.73 6.66
N GLN A 133 -19.94 -18.01 7.59
CA GLN A 133 -18.66 -18.43 8.17
C GLN A 133 -18.78 -19.72 8.98
N LYS A 134 -19.88 -19.89 9.74
CA LYS A 134 -20.15 -21.14 10.46
C LYS A 134 -20.38 -22.30 9.51
N GLU A 135 -21.16 -22.10 8.45
CA GLU A 135 -21.40 -23.11 7.42
C GLU A 135 -20.10 -23.55 6.74
N LEU A 136 -19.25 -22.59 6.34
CA LEU A 136 -17.95 -22.88 5.73
C LEU A 136 -17.05 -23.70 6.67
N LYS A 137 -16.96 -23.30 7.94
CA LYS A 137 -16.21 -24.05 8.96
C LYS A 137 -16.75 -25.47 9.13
N GLN A 138 -18.07 -25.64 9.12
CA GLN A 138 -18.69 -26.96 9.23
C GLN A 138 -18.42 -27.83 8.00
N GLN A 139 -18.46 -27.27 6.79
CA GLN A 139 -18.11 -27.96 5.56
C GLN A 139 -16.65 -28.43 5.58
N GLN A 140 -15.72 -27.54 5.94
CA GLN A 140 -14.30 -27.89 6.08
C GLN A 140 -14.08 -29.01 7.11
N ALA A 141 -14.76 -28.96 8.25
CA ALA A 141 -14.66 -30.01 9.26
C ALA A 141 -15.22 -31.35 8.77
N ASN A 142 -16.31 -31.33 7.99
CA ASN A 142 -16.89 -32.54 7.41
C ASN A 142 -15.99 -33.13 6.32
N GLU A 143 -15.40 -32.30 5.46
CA GLU A 143 -14.44 -32.72 4.43
C GLU A 143 -13.19 -33.34 5.05
N GLN A 144 -12.63 -32.72 6.10
CA GLN A 144 -11.51 -33.28 6.85
C GLN A 144 -11.84 -34.66 7.43
N LYS A 145 -13.00 -34.81 8.09
CA LYS A 145 -13.46 -36.10 8.63
C LYS A 145 -13.65 -37.15 7.54
N ALA A 146 -14.20 -36.76 6.39
CA ALA A 146 -14.37 -37.66 5.24
C ALA A 146 -13.01 -38.10 4.68
N GLN A 147 -12.06 -37.18 4.56
CA GLN A 147 -10.70 -37.47 4.12
C GLN A 147 -9.95 -38.37 5.10
N GLU A 148 -10.08 -38.14 6.40
CA GLU A 148 -9.50 -39.00 7.45
C GLU A 148 -10.08 -40.42 7.39
N ALA A 149 -11.40 -40.56 7.27
CA ALA A 149 -12.06 -41.85 7.13
C ALA A 149 -11.61 -42.58 5.86
N TYR A 150 -11.46 -41.84 4.75
CA TYR A 150 -10.97 -42.36 3.49
C TYR A 150 -9.51 -42.83 3.60
N ASN A 151 -8.61 -42.01 4.14
CA ASN A 151 -7.20 -42.37 4.36
C ASN A 151 -7.08 -43.60 5.27
N LYS A 152 -7.90 -43.67 6.33
CA LYS A 152 -7.96 -44.84 7.21
C LYS A 152 -8.38 -46.11 6.47
N LYS A 153 -9.36 -46.02 5.55
CA LYS A 153 -9.77 -47.15 4.70
C LYS A 153 -8.61 -47.62 3.80
N LEU A 154 -7.87 -46.69 3.19
CA LEU A 154 -6.70 -47.03 2.36
C LEU A 154 -5.61 -47.72 3.18
N ILE A 155 -5.23 -47.14 4.33
CA ILE A 155 -4.21 -47.72 5.21
C ILE A 155 -4.61 -49.13 5.68
N ASN A 156 -5.87 -49.33 6.06
CA ASN A 156 -6.37 -50.65 6.46
C ASN A 156 -6.26 -51.67 5.32
N SER A 157 -6.57 -51.26 4.09
CA SER A 157 -6.43 -52.11 2.90
C SER A 157 -4.97 -52.46 2.64
N CYS A 158 -4.08 -51.47 2.73
CA CYS A 158 -2.64 -51.67 2.60
C CYS A 158 -2.08 -52.64 3.64
N ASN A 159 -2.47 -52.49 4.90
CA ASN A 159 -2.06 -53.38 5.99
C ASN A 159 -2.58 -54.80 5.79
N TYR A 160 -3.80 -54.97 5.27
CA TYR A 160 -4.34 -56.28 4.91
C TYR A 160 -3.45 -56.97 3.86
N PHE A 161 -3.14 -56.31 2.74
CA PHE A 161 -2.31 -56.90 1.68
C PHE A 161 -0.90 -57.23 2.18
N LEU A 162 -0.28 -56.31 2.92
CA LEU A 162 1.04 -56.54 3.50
C LEU A 162 1.03 -57.75 4.43
N SER A 163 0.05 -57.86 5.34
CA SER A 163 -0.05 -58.97 6.27
C SER A 163 -0.21 -60.31 5.53
N ASP A 164 -1.05 -60.35 4.49
CA ASP A 164 -1.25 -61.55 3.69
C ASP A 164 0.04 -61.97 2.94
N ILE A 165 0.81 -61.02 2.40
CA ILE A 165 2.12 -61.28 1.78
C ILE A 165 3.11 -61.85 2.79
N LEU A 166 3.27 -61.19 3.94
CA LEU A 166 4.19 -61.62 4.98
C LEU A 166 3.89 -63.06 5.42
N ASN A 167 2.59 -63.38 5.58
CA ASN A 167 2.13 -64.70 5.96
C ASN A 167 2.36 -65.75 4.85
N LYS A 168 1.94 -65.47 3.61
CA LYS A 168 2.03 -66.44 2.49
C LYS A 168 3.46 -66.71 2.02
N LYS A 169 4.33 -65.72 2.12
CA LYS A 169 5.71 -65.79 1.61
C LYS A 169 6.73 -66.00 2.71
N ASN A 170 6.29 -66.05 3.97
CA ASN A 170 7.16 -66.20 5.14
C ASN A 170 8.30 -65.16 5.15
N LEU A 171 7.98 -63.93 4.73
CA LEU A 171 8.95 -62.83 4.68
C LEU A 171 9.13 -62.26 6.08
N LYS A 172 10.37 -62.19 6.57
CA LYS A 172 10.70 -61.61 7.87
C LYS A 172 11.18 -60.17 7.69
N LEU A 173 10.28 -59.26 7.36
CA LEU A 173 10.60 -57.83 7.24
C LEU A 173 10.60 -57.16 8.63
N LYS A 174 11.49 -56.18 8.83
CA LYS A 174 11.52 -55.29 10.01
C LYS A 174 11.13 -53.86 9.63
N GLU A 175 10.82 -53.05 10.64
CA GLU A 175 10.65 -51.58 10.51
C GLU A 175 9.69 -51.16 9.39
N ILE A 176 8.54 -51.81 9.31
CA ILE A 176 7.58 -51.54 8.24
C ILE A 176 6.84 -50.24 8.51
N SER A 177 6.97 -49.29 7.60
CA SER A 177 6.25 -48.03 7.62
C SER A 177 5.60 -47.78 6.26
N ILE A 178 4.39 -47.25 6.27
CA ILE A 178 3.71 -46.86 5.04
C ILE A 178 4.20 -45.47 4.63
N LEU A 179 4.75 -45.35 3.43
CA LEU A 179 5.17 -44.08 2.84
C LEU A 179 4.02 -43.40 2.11
N ASN A 180 3.22 -44.20 1.40
CA ASN A 180 2.11 -43.68 0.61
C ASN A 180 1.00 -44.72 0.46
N ALA A 181 -0.24 -44.26 0.39
CA ALA A 181 -1.42 -45.07 0.12
C ALA A 181 -2.37 -44.26 -0.75
N VAL A 182 -2.60 -44.70 -1.99
CA VAL A 182 -3.45 -43.99 -2.95
C VAL A 182 -4.37 -44.95 -3.67
N GLU A 183 -5.61 -44.54 -3.91
CA GLU A 183 -6.50 -45.26 -4.82
C GLU A 183 -6.20 -44.79 -6.25
N THR A 184 -5.72 -45.69 -7.09
CA THR A 184 -5.33 -45.36 -8.48
C THR A 184 -6.49 -45.53 -9.46
N MET A 185 -7.44 -46.41 -9.12
CA MET A 185 -8.70 -46.66 -9.81
C MET A 185 -9.75 -47.10 -8.78
N PRO A 186 -11.06 -47.05 -9.08
CA PRO A 186 -12.09 -47.52 -8.15
C PRO A 186 -11.77 -48.92 -7.60
N ASN A 187 -11.63 -49.01 -6.28
CA ASN A 187 -11.28 -50.20 -5.53
C ASN A 187 -9.84 -50.72 -5.71
N VAL A 188 -8.98 -50.05 -6.46
CA VAL A 188 -7.57 -50.42 -6.64
C VAL A 188 -6.69 -49.47 -5.84
N VAL A 189 -6.00 -50.00 -4.84
CA VAL A 189 -5.12 -49.25 -3.95
C VAL A 189 -3.67 -49.61 -4.23
N MET A 190 -2.84 -48.59 -4.40
CA MET A 190 -1.39 -48.70 -4.47
C MET A 190 -0.80 -48.24 -3.14
N CYS A 191 -0.04 -49.13 -2.51
CA CYS A 191 0.55 -48.95 -1.19
C CYS A 191 2.06 -49.03 -1.31
N THR A 192 2.76 -47.99 -0.88
CA THR A 192 4.23 -47.96 -0.85
C THR A 192 4.69 -48.04 0.59
N PHE A 193 5.52 -49.03 0.88
CA PHE A 193 6.10 -49.26 2.19
C PHE A 193 7.61 -49.08 2.14
N GLN A 194 8.15 -48.48 3.19
CA GLN A 194 9.56 -48.63 3.54
C GLN A 194 9.67 -49.80 4.51
N VAL A 195 10.52 -50.75 4.17
CA VAL A 195 10.74 -51.97 4.94
C VAL A 195 12.23 -52.23 5.04
N THR A 196 12.63 -52.98 6.06
CA THR A 196 14.02 -53.37 6.27
C THR A 196 14.15 -54.89 6.14
N ASN A 197 14.94 -55.34 5.16
CA ASN A 197 15.29 -56.74 4.99
C ASN A 197 16.41 -57.11 5.98
N PRO A 198 16.24 -58.15 6.82
CA PRO A 198 17.32 -58.59 7.69
C PRO A 198 18.44 -59.18 6.85
N GLY A 199 19.64 -58.62 6.98
CA GLY A 199 20.84 -59.20 6.39
C GLY A 199 21.65 -59.98 7.42
N VAL A 200 22.60 -60.78 6.93
CA VAL A 200 23.51 -61.55 7.80
C VAL A 200 24.46 -60.61 8.58
N TYR A 201 24.81 -59.47 7.97
CA TYR A 201 25.77 -58.51 8.54
C TYR A 201 25.17 -57.14 8.80
N VAL A 202 24.27 -56.68 7.92
CA VAL A 202 23.60 -55.39 8.03
C VAL A 202 22.17 -55.52 7.51
N ASP A 203 21.25 -54.86 8.20
CA ASP A 203 19.87 -54.73 7.79
C ASP A 203 19.78 -53.73 6.61
N LEU A 204 19.07 -54.09 5.54
CA LEU A 204 19.03 -53.31 4.29
C LEU A 204 17.65 -52.68 4.07
N PRO A 205 17.54 -51.35 3.93
CA PRO A 205 16.29 -50.69 3.62
C PRO A 205 15.86 -51.03 2.18
N LYS A 206 14.57 -51.26 2.00
CA LYS A 206 13.94 -51.57 0.72
C LYS A 206 12.58 -50.89 0.63
N ILE A 207 12.17 -50.56 -0.58
CA ILE A 207 10.80 -50.13 -0.88
C ILE A 207 10.00 -51.33 -1.40
N LEU A 208 8.83 -51.55 -0.82
CA LEU A 208 7.86 -52.54 -1.28
C LEU A 208 6.63 -51.78 -1.77
N THR A 209 6.24 -52.00 -3.03
CA THR A 209 5.02 -51.41 -3.58
C THR A 209 4.04 -52.52 -3.84
N ILE A 210 2.84 -52.40 -3.29
CA ILE A 210 1.76 -53.37 -3.45
C ILE A 210 0.62 -52.67 -4.19
N THR A 211 0.17 -53.24 -5.30
CA THR A 211 -1.05 -52.81 -5.99
C THR A 211 -2.12 -53.87 -5.78
N GLY A 212 -3.21 -53.52 -5.12
CA GLY A 212 -4.25 -54.48 -4.73
C GLY A 212 -5.66 -53.99 -5.00
N ASN A 213 -6.54 -54.91 -5.39
CA ASN A 213 -7.96 -54.70 -5.54
C ASN A 213 -8.68 -55.05 -4.22
N THR A 214 -9.31 -54.05 -3.63
CA THR A 214 -9.99 -54.11 -2.33
C THR A 214 -11.33 -54.84 -2.35
N GLN A 215 -11.93 -55.08 -3.52
CA GLN A 215 -13.19 -55.84 -3.63
C GLN A 215 -12.95 -57.35 -3.58
N ASN A 216 -11.94 -57.85 -4.29
CA ASN A 216 -11.67 -59.28 -4.42
C ASN A 216 -10.43 -59.74 -3.66
N GLY A 217 -9.66 -58.81 -3.07
CA GLY A 217 -8.45 -59.10 -2.32
C GLY A 217 -7.24 -59.51 -3.17
N ALA A 218 -7.32 -59.42 -4.51
CA ALA A 218 -6.21 -59.74 -5.40
C ALA A 218 -5.15 -58.64 -5.39
N TYR A 219 -3.86 -58.99 -5.45
CA TYR A 219 -2.78 -58.00 -5.44
C TYR A 219 -1.50 -58.50 -6.14
N GLU A 220 -0.63 -57.55 -6.48
CA GLU A 220 0.71 -57.73 -7.03
C GLU A 220 1.72 -56.88 -6.22
N TYR A 221 2.96 -57.37 -6.05
CA TYR A 221 3.99 -56.70 -5.24
C TYR A 221 5.43 -57.00 -5.67
#